data_AF-A0A7C6ZWK0-F1
#
_entry.id   AF-A0A7C6ZWK0-F1
#
_cell.length_a   1.000
_cell.length_b   1.000
_cell.length_c   1.000
_cell.angle_alpha   90.00
_cell.angle_beta   90.00
_cell.angle_gamma   90.00
#
_symmetry.space_group_name_H-M   'P 1'
#
loop_
_entity.id
_entity.type
_entity.pdbx_description
1 polymer ?
#
loop_
_entity_poly.entity_id
_entity_poly.type
_entity_poly.pdbx_seq_one_letter_code
_entity_poly.pdbx_strand_id
1 'polypeptide(L)' 'MTSNTVPETAAGVAAEAAAPAATQVKTFLITGGAGFLGINLTRHLLARGHQVVSLDIADFTYPERNQITEIKG' A
#
# COMPACT_ATOMS: atom_id res chain seq x y z
N MET A 1 -4.07 -19.02 -47.44
CA MET A 1 -3.21 -19.81 -46.52
C MET A 1 -1.90 -19.07 -46.45
N THR A 2 -1.48 -18.38 -45.39
CA THR A 2 -1.85 -18.40 -43.97
C THR A 2 -1.77 -16.99 -43.39
N SER A 3 -2.77 -16.66 -42.57
CA SER A 3 -2.79 -15.54 -41.64
C SER A 3 -1.58 -15.63 -40.71
N ASN A 4 -0.92 -14.52 -40.41
CA ASN A 4 -0.04 -14.42 -39.25
C ASN A 4 -0.51 -13.25 -38.37
N THR A 5 -0.85 -13.62 -37.16
CA THR A 5 -1.53 -12.87 -36.10
C THR A 5 -0.65 -11.77 -35.52
N VAL A 6 -1.26 -10.61 -35.23
CA VAL A 6 -0.66 -9.53 -34.44
C VAL A 6 -0.67 -9.93 -32.96
N PRO A 7 0.42 -9.75 -32.19
CA PRO A 7 0.33 -9.82 -30.73
C PRO A 7 -0.21 -8.50 -30.18
N GLU A 8 -1.43 -8.50 -29.64
CA GLU A 8 -1.92 -7.43 -28.77
C GLU A 8 -1.10 -7.42 -27.49
N THR A 9 -0.12 -6.51 -27.42
CA THR A 9 0.57 -6.22 -26.16
C THR A 9 -0.27 -5.17 -25.43
N ALA A 10 -1.15 -5.64 -24.55
CA ALA A 10 -1.94 -4.78 -23.69
C ALA A 10 -1.00 -3.89 -22.86
N ALA A 11 -1.17 -2.58 -23.02
CA ALA A 11 -0.44 -1.54 -22.32
C ALA A 11 -0.63 -1.69 -20.80
N GLY A 12 0.40 -2.21 -20.13
CA GLY A 12 0.53 -2.06 -18.69
C GLY A 12 0.71 -0.58 -18.39
N VAL A 13 -0.27 0.03 -17.72
CA VAL A 13 -0.17 1.40 -17.26
C VAL A 13 1.00 1.49 -16.27
N ALA A 14 2.06 2.14 -16.73
CA ALA A 14 3.21 2.46 -15.89
C ALA A 14 2.72 3.36 -14.76
N ALA A 15 2.61 2.80 -13.55
CA ALA A 15 2.63 3.60 -12.35
C ALA A 15 3.99 4.30 -12.32
N GLU A 16 3.97 5.59 -12.56
CA GLU A 16 5.12 6.49 -12.65
C GLU A 16 6.07 6.26 -11.47
N ALA A 17 7.19 5.58 -11.73
CA ALA A 17 8.29 5.48 -10.81
C ALA A 17 9.01 6.84 -10.80
N ALA A 18 8.51 7.75 -9.98
CA ALA A 18 9.25 8.93 -9.58
C ALA A 18 10.60 8.49 -8.99
N ALA A 19 11.69 9.01 -9.54
CA ALA A 19 13.06 8.77 -9.08
C ALA A 19 13.17 8.93 -7.55
N PRO A 20 13.98 8.12 -6.84
CA PRO A 20 14.00 8.15 -5.39
C PRO A 20 14.71 9.43 -4.93
N ALA A 21 13.93 10.48 -4.67
CA ALA A 21 14.31 11.47 -3.68
C ALA A 21 14.53 10.72 -2.37
N ALA A 22 15.64 10.99 -1.68
CA ALA A 22 16.01 10.35 -0.42
C ALA A 22 14.77 10.15 0.46
N THR A 23 14.31 8.90 0.59
CA THR A 23 13.03 8.61 1.22
C THR A 23 13.18 8.83 2.71
N GLN A 24 12.80 10.02 3.18
CA GLN A 24 12.77 10.32 4.61
C GLN A 24 11.71 9.43 5.28
N VAL A 25 12.10 8.72 6.33
CA VAL A 25 11.18 7.98 7.18
C VAL A 25 10.21 8.96 7.85
N LYS A 26 8.90 8.73 7.68
CA LYS A 26 7.82 9.52 8.26
C LYS A 26 6.87 8.61 9.03
N THR A 27 6.07 9.21 9.91
CA THR A 27 4.99 8.53 10.64
C THR A 27 3.65 9.01 10.14
N PHE A 28 2.74 8.08 9.84
CA PHE A 28 1.39 8.36 9.33
C PHE A 28 0.33 7.86 10.30
N LEU A 29 -0.69 8.68 10.55
CA LEU A 29 -1.92 8.27 11.23
C LEU A 29 -2.98 7.92 10.18
N ILE A 30 -3.54 6.72 10.27
CA ILE A 30 -4.63 6.25 9.42
C ILE A 30 -5.87 6.06 10.29
N THR A 31 -6.95 6.75 9.93
CA THR A 31 -8.28 6.51 10.51
C THR A 31 -9.03 5.47 9.67
N GLY A 32 -9.68 4.50 10.30
CA GLY A 32 -10.27 3.38 9.55
C GLY A 32 -9.22 2.39 9.05
N GLY A 33 -8.12 2.24 9.80
CA GLY A 33 -6.96 1.44 9.39
C GLY A 33 -7.23 -0.06 9.25
N ALA A 34 -8.25 -0.60 9.93
CA ALA A 34 -8.68 -1.99 9.78
C ALA A 34 -9.64 -2.20 8.59
N GLY A 35 -10.09 -1.12 7.92
CA GLY A 35 -10.89 -1.20 6.71
C GLY A 35 -10.09 -1.57 5.46
N PHE A 36 -10.80 -1.81 4.34
CA PHE A 36 -10.20 -2.25 3.06
C PHE A 36 -9.10 -1.31 2.54
N LEU A 37 -9.34 0.00 2.51
CA LEU A 37 -8.31 0.95 2.11
C LEU A 37 -7.21 1.08 3.16
N GLY A 38 -7.59 1.09 4.44
CA GLY A 38 -6.67 1.25 5.57
C GLY A 38 -5.55 0.20 5.58
N ILE A 39 -5.90 -1.08 5.41
CA ILE A 39 -4.90 -2.16 5.39
C ILE A 39 -3.98 -2.08 4.17
N ASN A 40 -4.50 -1.70 3.00
CA ASN A 40 -3.69 -1.59 1.78
C ASN A 40 -2.76 -0.36 1.83
N LEU A 41 -3.23 0.75 2.38
CA LEU A 41 -2.41 1.94 2.62
C LEU A 41 -1.31 1.65 3.65
N THR A 42 -1.65 0.93 4.71
CA THR A 42 -0.68 0.49 5.73
C THR A 42 0.47 -0.30 5.09
N ARG A 43 0.15 -1.33 4.29
CA ARG A 43 1.14 -2.12 3.54
C ARG A 43 2.00 -1.24 2.63
N HIS A 44 1.36 -0.32 1.91
CA HIS A 44 2.04 0.58 0.99
C HIS A 44 3.07 1.49 1.68
N LEU A 45 2.74 2.00 2.87
CA LEU A 45 3.60 2.88 3.67
C LEU A 45 4.72 2.08 4.35
N LEU A 46 4.40 0.92 4.93
CA LEU A 46 5.40 0.01 5.52
C LEU A 46 6.44 -0.43 4.48
N ALA A 47 6.01 -0.76 3.26
CA ALA A 47 6.91 -1.13 2.16
C ALA A 47 7.88 0.00 1.75
N ARG A 48 7.59 1.26 2.12
CA ARG A 48 8.45 2.44 1.89
C ARG A 48 9.31 2.79 3.10
N GLY A 49 9.30 1.95 4.15
CA GLY A 49 10.03 2.18 5.39
C GLY A 49 9.40 3.25 6.28
N HIS A 50 8.12 3.58 6.08
CA HIS A 50 7.40 4.52 6.95
C HIS A 50 6.78 3.80 8.14
N GLN A 51 6.57 4.55 9.22
CA GLN A 51 5.86 4.08 10.40
C GLN A 51 4.38 4.39 10.28
N VAL A 52 3.53 3.50 10.80
CA VAL A 52 2.08 3.63 10.72
C VAL A 52 1.46 3.55 12.12
N VAL A 53 0.54 4.45 12.39
CA VAL A 53 -0.38 4.44 13.52
C VAL A 53 -1.79 4.23 12.96
N SER A 54 -2.50 3.20 13.40
CA SER A 54 -3.88 2.92 13.00
C SER A 54 -4.83 3.30 14.11
N LEU A 55 -5.80 4.17 13.83
CA LEU A 55 -6.93 4.47 14.69
C LEU A 55 -8.20 3.86 14.08
N ASP A 56 -8.81 2.91 14.79
CA ASP A 56 -10.03 2.23 14.33
C ASP A 56 -10.88 1.72 15.50
N ILE A 57 -12.18 1.60 15.26
CA ILE A 57 -13.14 0.93 16.15
C ILE A 57 -13.09 -0.59 15.98
N ALA A 58 -12.63 -1.09 14.82
CA ALA A 58 -12.40 -2.50 14.56
C ALA A 58 -10.99 -2.93 15.00
N ASP A 59 -10.78 -4.22 15.25
CA ASP A 59 -9.46 -4.75 15.63
C ASP A 59 -8.59 -4.87 14.38
N PHE A 60 -7.32 -4.49 14.47
CA PHE A 60 -6.36 -4.70 13.40
C PHE A 60 -5.82 -6.15 13.45
N THR A 61 -6.59 -7.12 12.95
CA THR A 61 -6.26 -8.56 13.03
C THR A 61 -5.35 -9.07 11.90
N TYR A 62 -4.61 -8.18 11.23
CA TYR A 62 -3.76 -8.53 10.09
C TYR A 62 -2.32 -8.86 10.52
N PRO A 63 -1.53 -9.61 9.72
CA PRO A 63 -0.15 -9.96 10.03
C PRO A 63 0.76 -8.75 10.31
N GLU A 64 0.45 -7.59 9.72
CA GLU A 64 1.18 -6.34 9.89
C GLU A 64 0.96 -5.68 11.26
N ARG A 65 0.08 -6.23 12.11
CA ARG A 65 -0.25 -5.67 13.44
C ARG A 65 1.00 -5.40 14.29
N ASN A 66 2.00 -6.29 14.23
CA ASN A 66 3.24 -6.14 15.00
C ASN A 66 4.22 -5.09 14.43
N GLN A 67 3.91 -4.49 13.29
CA GLN A 67 4.73 -3.49 12.60
C GLN A 67 4.14 -2.07 12.74
N ILE A 68 2.97 -1.94 13.36
CA ILE A 68 2.26 -0.67 13.52
C ILE A 68 1.96 -0.38 14.99
N THR A 69 1.60 0.86 15.28
CA THR A 69 0.93 1.20 16.55
C THR A 69 -0.58 1.17 16.33
N GLU A 70 -1.29 0.33 17.08
CA GLU A 70 -2.75 0.26 17.06
C GLU A 70 -3.34 1.13 18.18
N ILE A 71 -4.26 2.03 17.84
CA ILE A 71 -5.08 2.81 18.76
C ILE A 71 -6.53 2.39 18.55
N LYS A 72 -7.16 1.89 19.62
CA LYS A 72 -8.57 1.53 19.62
C LYS A 72 -9.42 2.76 19.91
N GLY A 73 -10.38 3.05 19.04
CA GLY A 73 -11.34 4.15 19.17
C GLY A 73 -12.74 3.70 19.55
#